data_AF-W1N4M6-F1
#
_entry.id   AF-W1N4M6-F1
#
_cell.length_a   1.000
_cell.length_b   1.000
_cell.length_c   1.000
_cell.angle_alpha   90.00
_cell.angle_beta   90.00
_cell.angle_gamma   90.00
#
_symmetry.space_group_name_H-M   'P 1'
#
loop_
_entity.id
_entity.type
_entity.pdbx_description
1 polymer ?
#
loop_
_entity_poly.entity_id
_entity_poly.type
_entity_poly.pdbx_seq_one_letter_code
_entity_poly.pdbx_strand_id
1 'polypeptide(L)'
;MTTVTLQFFQRLPNLPIAESWAAIDHDPDSSVEIPLAGSVSAGMPIEVCSSDATIHVPSRMIRRNTYALQVRGNSMIDCNIFDGDVIIIERQESAENGETAVVMINDQEVTLKKLYIEKNGVRLQPANTSMPAIYLRNSDIRVLGLVMGVARRAEMAA
;
A
#
# COMPACT_ATOMS: atom_id res chain seq x y z
N MET A 1 21.59 -12.41 -18.31
CA MET A 1 21.24 -11.07 -17.77
C MET A 1 19.76 -11.13 -17.47
N THR A 2 19.36 -11.10 -16.20
CA THR A 2 17.95 -11.18 -15.81
C THR A 2 17.31 -9.82 -16.05
N THR A 3 16.37 -9.73 -17.00
CA THR A 3 15.62 -8.48 -17.24
C THR A 3 14.57 -8.36 -16.14
N VAL A 4 14.76 -7.43 -15.20
CA VAL A 4 13.77 -7.13 -14.16
C VAL A 4 12.66 -6.29 -14.80
N THR A 5 11.45 -6.84 -14.88
CA THR A 5 10.27 -6.12 -15.39
C THR A 5 9.33 -5.84 -14.24
N LEU A 6 8.79 -4.61 -14.19
CA LEU A 6 7.75 -4.25 -13.23
C LEU A 6 6.39 -4.69 -13.78
N GLN A 7 5.67 -5.47 -13.00
CA GLN A 7 4.25 -5.76 -13.22
C GLN A 7 3.41 -4.83 -12.36
N PHE A 8 2.41 -4.20 -12.96
CA PHE A 8 1.51 -3.29 -12.27
C PHE A 8 0.13 -3.94 -12.11
N PHE A 9 -0.43 -3.80 -10.90
CA PHE A 9 -1.73 -4.28 -10.53
C PHE A 9 -2.56 -3.09 -10.06
N GLN A 10 -3.69 -2.85 -10.72
CA GLN A 10 -4.64 -1.83 -10.30
C GLN A 10 -5.73 -2.46 -9.44
N ARG A 11 -6.13 -1.75 -8.38
CA ARG A 11 -7.27 -2.14 -7.55
C ARG A 11 -8.58 -1.87 -8.28
N LEU A 12 -9.39 -2.91 -8.44
CA LEU A 12 -10.76 -2.83 -8.93
C LEU A 12 -11.69 -2.36 -7.80
N PRO A 13 -12.60 -1.40 -8.09
CA PRO A 13 -13.55 -0.93 -7.09
C PRO A 13 -14.57 -2.02 -6.75
N ASN A 14 -15.13 -1.95 -5.54
CA ASN A 14 -16.21 -2.82 -5.06
C ASN A 14 -15.89 -4.33 -4.99
N LEU A 15 -14.61 -4.71 -5.01
CA LEU A 15 -14.17 -6.09 -4.79
C LEU A 15 -13.34 -6.22 -3.50
N PRO A 16 -13.40 -7.38 -2.81
CA PRO A 16 -12.47 -7.69 -1.74
C PRO A 16 -11.04 -7.55 -2.24
N ILE A 17 -10.18 -6.91 -1.45
CA ILE A 17 -8.83 -6.56 -1.93
C ILE A 17 -8.02 -7.76 -2.44
N ALA A 18 -8.20 -8.94 -1.84
CA ALA A 18 -7.56 -10.18 -2.25
C ALA A 18 -7.84 -10.56 -3.71
N GLU A 19 -9.02 -10.21 -4.23
CA GLU A 19 -9.51 -10.51 -5.58
C GLU A 19 -9.57 -9.27 -6.47
N SER A 20 -9.17 -8.10 -5.94
CA SER A 20 -9.35 -6.82 -6.61
C SER A 20 -8.21 -6.45 -7.57
N TRP A 21 -7.17 -7.28 -7.70
CA TRP A 21 -5.99 -6.93 -8.47
C TRP A 21 -6.16 -7.31 -9.95
N ALA A 22 -6.27 -6.30 -10.80
CA ALA A 22 -6.19 -6.47 -12.24
C ALA A 22 -4.78 -6.10 -12.71
N ALA A 23 -4.08 -7.04 -13.36
CA ALA A 23 -2.84 -6.73 -14.06
C ALA A 23 -3.14 -5.71 -15.17
N ILE A 24 -2.29 -4.70 -15.28
CA ILE A 24 -2.37 -3.71 -16.35
C ILE A 24 -1.11 -3.79 -17.20
N ASP A 25 -1.29 -3.74 -18.51
CA ASP A 25 -0.17 -3.61 -19.42
C ASP A 25 0.52 -2.26 -19.19
N HIS A 26 1.85 -2.30 -19.10
CA HIS A 26 2.67 -1.13 -18.96
C HIS A 26 3.14 -0.69 -20.35
N ASP A 27 2.52 0.35 -20.87
CA ASP A 27 3.04 1.09 -22.00
C ASP A 27 4.00 2.19 -21.47
N PRO A 28 5.32 2.08 -21.72
CA PRO A 28 6.32 2.95 -21.10
C PRO A 28 6.15 4.43 -21.48
N ASP A 29 5.61 4.71 -22.67
CA ASP A 29 5.30 6.06 -23.17
C ASP A 29 4.15 6.73 -22.41
N SER A 30 3.35 5.97 -21.65
CA SER A 30 2.21 6.48 -20.86
C SER A 30 2.45 6.43 -19.34
N SER A 31 3.70 6.44 -18.91
CA SER A 31 4.09 6.43 -17.49
C SER A 31 4.28 7.84 -16.92
N VAL A 32 3.96 7.99 -15.63
CA VAL A 32 4.14 9.23 -14.86
C VAL A 32 5.07 8.92 -13.71
N GLU A 33 6.02 9.82 -13.48
CA GLU A 33 6.92 9.75 -12.34
C GLU A 33 6.20 10.23 -11.06
N ILE A 34 6.25 9.42 -10.01
CA ILE A 34 5.72 9.77 -8.67
C ILE A 34 6.79 9.58 -7.59
N PRO A 35 6.71 10.33 -6.47
CA PRO A 35 7.66 10.19 -5.38
C PRO A 35 7.51 8.84 -4.67
N LEU A 36 8.63 8.15 -4.44
CA LEU A 36 8.75 7.00 -3.56
C LEU A 36 9.14 7.52 -2.17
N ALA A 37 8.14 7.81 -1.35
CA ALA A 37 8.28 8.54 -0.09
C ALA A 37 8.87 7.72 1.07
N GLY A 38 9.49 6.57 0.79
CA GLY A 38 10.09 5.66 1.77
C GLY A 38 9.45 4.27 1.75
N SER A 39 9.43 3.62 2.90
CA SER A 39 8.93 2.25 3.06
C SER A 39 7.87 2.16 4.15
N VAL A 40 6.86 1.30 3.96
CA VAL A 40 5.79 1.00 4.91
C VAL A 40 5.95 -0.35 5.55
N SER A 41 5.94 -0.37 6.88
CA SER A 41 6.08 -1.59 7.64
C SER A 41 4.74 -2.29 7.84
N ALA A 42 4.74 -3.54 7.40
CA ALA A 42 3.67 -4.49 7.52
C ALA A 42 3.82 -5.29 8.84
N GLY A 43 4.33 -4.71 9.93
CA GLY A 43 4.50 -5.43 11.21
C GLY A 43 5.55 -4.93 12.22
N MET A 44 6.19 -3.78 12.01
CA MET A 44 7.19 -3.16 12.91
C MET A 44 7.15 -1.62 12.66
N PRO A 45 7.69 -0.71 13.48
CA PRO A 45 7.70 0.71 13.15
C PRO A 45 8.41 1.04 11.81
N ILE A 46 7.98 2.08 11.09
CA ILE A 46 8.70 2.58 9.90
C ILE A 46 9.88 3.46 10.32
N GLU A 47 11.00 3.30 9.63
CA GLU A 47 12.02 4.35 9.49
C GLU A 47 11.65 5.27 8.31
N VAL A 48 11.25 6.50 8.60
CA VAL A 48 10.94 7.50 7.56
C VAL A 48 12.25 7.95 6.94
N CYS A 49 12.74 7.21 5.94
CA CYS A 49 13.85 7.64 5.11
C CYS A 49 13.34 8.62 4.05
N SER A 50 13.69 9.89 4.21
CA SER A 50 13.55 10.94 3.20
C SER A 50 14.48 10.64 2.02
N SER A 51 14.09 9.70 1.15
CA SER A 51 14.76 9.51 -0.14
C SER A 51 14.06 10.34 -1.21
N ASP A 52 14.84 11.03 -2.04
CA ASP A 52 14.37 11.67 -3.29
C ASP A 52 14.12 10.65 -4.40
N ALA A 53 13.80 9.40 -4.03
CA ALA A 53 13.57 8.33 -4.97
C ALA A 53 12.23 8.52 -5.68
N THR A 54 12.17 8.13 -6.94
CA THR A 54 10.95 8.18 -7.76
C THR A 54 10.70 6.83 -8.44
N ILE A 55 9.47 6.61 -8.87
CA ILE A 55 9.07 5.44 -9.65
C ILE A 55 8.14 5.85 -10.80
N HIS A 56 8.33 5.25 -11.97
CA HIS A 56 7.45 5.39 -13.10
C HIS A 56 6.26 4.43 -12.96
N VAL A 57 5.05 4.98 -12.99
CA VAL A 57 3.80 4.23 -12.85
C VAL A 57 2.88 4.57 -14.02
N PRO A 58 2.13 3.61 -14.59
CA PRO A 58 1.13 3.90 -15.61
C PRO A 58 0.19 5.05 -15.20
N SER A 59 0.03 6.05 -16.06
CA SER A 59 -0.81 7.24 -15.85
C SER A 59 -2.23 6.89 -15.41
N ARG A 60 -2.78 5.76 -15.86
CA ARG A 60 -4.11 5.25 -15.49
C ARG A 60 -4.28 4.96 -14.00
N MET A 61 -3.19 4.66 -13.28
CA MET A 61 -3.20 4.44 -11.83
C MET A 61 -3.07 5.73 -11.03
N ILE A 62 -2.66 6.82 -11.68
CA ILE A 62 -2.38 8.08 -11.00
C ILE A 62 -3.66 8.87 -10.81
N ARG A 63 -3.89 9.29 -9.56
CA ARG A 63 -4.89 10.27 -9.16
C ARG A 63 -4.20 11.53 -8.62
N ARG A 64 -4.97 12.54 -8.23
CA ARG A 64 -4.41 13.73 -7.60
C ARG A 64 -3.69 13.33 -6.30
N ASN A 65 -2.50 13.87 -6.07
CA ASN A 65 -1.70 13.63 -4.86
C ASN A 65 -1.33 12.15 -4.60
N THR A 66 -0.98 11.41 -5.66
CA THR A 66 -0.51 10.02 -5.55
C THR A 66 0.96 9.96 -5.12
N TYR A 67 1.31 8.99 -4.29
CA TYR A 67 2.71 8.69 -3.92
C TYR A 67 2.91 7.19 -3.74
N ALA A 68 4.15 6.74 -3.74
CA ALA A 68 4.50 5.34 -3.57
C ALA A 68 5.21 5.07 -2.25
N LEU A 69 5.03 3.88 -1.68
CA LEU A 69 5.82 3.35 -0.57
C LEU A 69 6.25 1.91 -0.85
N GLN A 70 7.46 1.55 -0.46
CA GLN A 70 7.92 0.17 -0.51
C GLN A 70 7.39 -0.62 0.69
N VAL A 71 6.73 -1.75 0.47
CA VAL A 71 6.25 -2.63 1.53
C VAL A 71 7.41 -3.38 2.18
N ARG A 72 7.40 -3.43 3.51
CA ARG A 72 8.34 -4.20 4.34
C ARG A 72 7.58 -5.15 5.25
N GLY A 73 7.75 -6.45 5.06
CA GLY A 73 7.11 -7.52 5.83
C GLY A 73 5.81 -8.05 5.23
N ASN A 74 5.11 -8.89 6.00
CA ASN A 74 4.10 -9.81 5.48
C ASN A 74 2.69 -9.63 6.07
N SER A 75 2.33 -8.52 6.72
CA SER A 75 0.96 -8.38 7.28
C SER A 75 -0.18 -8.35 6.27
N MET A 76 0.11 -8.25 4.97
CA MET A 76 -0.90 -8.09 3.92
C MET A 76 -0.84 -9.20 2.86
N ILE A 77 -0.23 -10.34 3.19
CA ILE A 77 -0.07 -11.48 2.27
C ILE A 77 -1.41 -12.03 1.77
N ASP A 78 -2.44 -12.06 2.62
CA ASP A 78 -3.78 -12.55 2.26
C ASP A 78 -4.49 -11.55 1.31
N CYS A 79 -3.94 -10.35 1.14
CA CYS A 79 -4.36 -9.37 0.14
C CYS A 79 -3.49 -9.39 -1.11
N ASN A 80 -2.63 -10.39 -1.32
CA ASN A 80 -1.64 -10.43 -2.41
C ASN A 80 -0.68 -9.22 -2.42
N ILE A 81 -0.36 -8.66 -1.25
CA ILE A 81 0.68 -7.63 -1.07
C ILE A 81 1.82 -8.26 -0.28
N PHE A 82 3.00 -8.34 -0.89
CA PHE A 82 4.17 -9.04 -0.33
C PHE A 82 5.29 -8.07 0.04
N ASP A 83 6.24 -8.56 0.84
CA ASP A 83 7.47 -7.85 1.12
C ASP A 83 8.20 -7.46 -0.18
N GLY A 84 8.68 -6.22 -0.25
CA GLY A 84 9.41 -5.68 -1.39
C GLY A 84 8.54 -5.11 -2.52
N ASP A 85 7.21 -5.32 -2.49
CA ASP A 85 6.26 -4.67 -3.38
C ASP A 85 6.31 -3.14 -3.20
N VAL A 86 5.95 -2.40 -4.24
CA VAL A 86 5.74 -0.95 -4.16
C VAL A 86 4.25 -0.67 -4.26
N ILE A 87 3.65 -0.12 -3.21
CA ILE A 87 2.24 0.26 -3.21
C ILE A 87 2.08 1.68 -3.74
N ILE A 88 1.05 1.89 -4.55
CA ILE A 88 0.63 3.19 -5.07
C ILE A 88 -0.54 3.66 -4.23
N ILE A 89 -0.39 4.83 -3.62
CA ILE A 89 -1.29 5.36 -2.59
C ILE A 89 -1.89 6.67 -3.06
N GLU A 90 -3.22 6.77 -3.01
CA GLU A 90 -3.94 8.03 -3.15
C GLU A 90 -4.05 8.69 -1.77
N ARG A 91 -3.57 9.93 -1.62
CA ARG A 91 -3.70 10.67 -0.36
C ARG A 91 -5.16 10.92 -0.04
N GLN A 92 -5.58 10.42 1.11
CA GLN A 92 -6.94 10.58 1.62
C GLN A 92 -6.89 10.60 3.14
N GLU A 93 -7.71 11.45 3.75
CA GLU A 93 -7.76 11.63 5.21
C GLU A 93 -8.80 10.72 5.88
N SER A 94 -9.55 9.97 5.08
CA SER A 94 -10.61 9.07 5.53
C SER A 94 -10.50 7.72 4.82
N ALA A 95 -10.97 6.68 5.49
CA ALA A 95 -11.07 5.32 4.94
C ALA A 95 -12.40 4.72 5.40
N GLU A 96 -13.04 3.94 4.54
CA GLU A 96 -14.25 3.19 4.89
C GLU A 96 -13.89 1.87 5.58
N ASN A 97 -14.87 1.24 6.22
CA ASN A 97 -14.65 -0.02 6.92
C ASN A 97 -14.24 -1.13 5.94
N GLY A 98 -13.12 -1.80 6.26
CA GLY A 98 -12.54 -2.85 5.44
C GLY A 98 -11.56 -2.35 4.37
N GLU A 99 -11.43 -1.04 4.20
CA GLU A 99 -10.46 -0.45 3.28
C GLU A 99 -9.03 -0.74 3.72
N THR A 100 -8.16 -0.98 2.74
CA THR A 100 -6.72 -1.14 2.97
C THR A 100 -6.06 0.22 2.94
N ALA A 101 -5.75 0.72 4.13
CA ALA A 101 -5.30 2.08 4.35
C ALA A 101 -3.86 2.10 4.88
N VAL A 102 -3.14 3.13 4.44
CA VAL A 102 -1.88 3.54 5.06
C VAL A 102 -2.23 4.50 6.19
N VAL A 103 -1.85 4.14 7.40
CA VAL A 103 -2.24 4.87 8.62
C VAL A 103 -1.02 5.19 9.46
N MET A 104 -1.03 6.35 10.10
CA MET A 104 -0.06 6.77 11.10
C MET A 104 -0.63 6.52 12.49
N ILE A 105 0.15 5.89 13.37
CA ILE A 105 -0.17 5.57 14.75
C ILE A 105 0.70 6.44 15.66
N ASN A 106 0.09 7.13 16.62
CA ASN A 106 0.74 7.99 17.62
C ASN A 106 1.73 9.02 17.04
N ASP A 107 1.50 9.50 15.81
CA ASP A 107 2.42 10.40 15.07
C ASP A 107 3.86 9.88 14.92
N GLN A 108 4.08 8.57 15.10
CA GLN A 108 5.42 7.96 15.14
C GLN A 108 5.58 6.80 14.15
N GLU A 109 4.57 5.94 14.04
CA GLU A 109 4.64 4.75 13.21
C GLU A 109 3.67 4.87 12.05
N VAL A 110 4.06 4.47 10.84
CA VAL A 110 3.10 4.29 9.74
C VAL A 110 3.00 2.80 9.41
N THR A 111 1.80 2.33 9.11
CA THR A 111 1.56 0.92 8.80
C THR A 111 0.50 0.77 7.71
N LEU A 112 0.52 -0.41 7.07
CA LEU A 112 -0.48 -0.84 6.10
C LEU A 112 -1.34 -1.93 6.73
N LYS A 113 -2.64 -1.67 6.87
CA LYS A 113 -3.62 -2.61 7.47
C LYS A 113 -5.01 -2.38 6.85
N LYS A 114 -5.93 -3.32 7.07
CA LYS A 114 -7.35 -3.07 6.87
C LYS A 114 -7.87 -2.24 8.05
N LEU A 115 -8.50 -1.12 7.77
CA LEU A 115 -9.06 -0.24 8.79
C LEU A 115 -10.54 -0.56 9.04
N TYR A 116 -10.91 -0.69 10.31
CA TYR A 116 -12.30 -0.83 10.74
C TYR A 116 -12.60 0.19 11.83
N ILE A 117 -13.53 1.09 11.56
CA ILE A 117 -14.10 2.05 12.50
C ILE A 117 -15.16 1.33 13.33
N GLU A 118 -14.94 1.26 14.63
CA GLU A 118 -15.80 0.60 15.61
C GLU A 118 -16.28 1.60 16.67
N LYS A 119 -17.29 1.25 17.47
CA LYS A 119 -17.88 2.18 18.45
C LYS A 119 -16.88 2.69 19.49
N ASN A 120 -15.87 1.88 19.82
CA ASN A 120 -14.91 2.16 20.89
C ASN A 120 -13.54 2.62 20.37
N GLY A 121 -13.38 2.81 19.06
CA GLY A 121 -12.09 3.15 18.47
C GLY A 121 -11.94 2.69 17.02
N VAL A 122 -10.70 2.38 16.67
CA VAL A 122 -10.32 1.84 15.36
C VAL A 122 -9.61 0.52 15.56
N ARG A 123 -10.01 -0.48 14.79
CA ARG A 123 -9.32 -1.76 14.67
C ARG A 123 -8.53 -1.78 13.37
N LEU A 124 -7.22 -1.97 13.49
CA LEU A 124 -6.31 -2.24 12.39
C LEU A 124 -6.10 -3.73 12.28
N GLN A 125 -6.62 -4.30 11.21
CA GLN A 125 -6.61 -5.73 10.96
C GLN A 125 -5.53 -6.06 9.92
N PRO A 126 -4.50 -6.86 10.28
CA PRO A 126 -3.64 -7.49 9.30
C PRO A 126 -4.45 -8.39 8.38
N ALA A 127 -4.10 -8.42 7.10
CA ALA A 127 -4.48 -9.49 6.20
C ALA A 127 -3.37 -10.54 6.18
N ASN A 128 -3.14 -11.08 7.38
CA ASN A 128 -2.25 -12.20 7.66
C ASN A 128 -2.81 -12.89 8.91
N THR A 129 -3.30 -14.11 8.72
CA THR A 129 -3.94 -14.90 9.80
C THR A 129 -3.02 -15.13 11.01
N SER A 130 -1.70 -15.10 10.84
CA SER A 130 -0.73 -15.27 11.92
C SER A 130 -0.48 -14.00 12.74
N MET A 131 -1.13 -12.88 12.43
CA MET A 131 -0.89 -11.59 13.10
C MET A 131 -2.15 -11.07 13.80
N PRO A 132 -2.06 -10.62 15.07
CA PRO A 132 -3.21 -10.12 15.80
C PRO A 132 -3.64 -8.73 15.32
N ALA A 133 -4.92 -8.42 15.51
CA ALA A 133 -5.45 -7.07 15.28
C ALA A 133 -4.93 -6.08 16.32
N ILE A 134 -4.76 -4.83 15.91
CA ILE A 134 -4.34 -3.71 16.76
C ILE A 134 -5.57 -2.83 17.00
N TYR A 135 -5.83 -2.48 18.26
CA TYR A 135 -6.96 -1.64 18.66
C TYR A 135 -6.44 -0.31 19.19
N LEU A 136 -6.93 0.79 18.64
CA LEU A 136 -6.48 2.15 18.93
C LEU A 136 -7.68 3.05 19.18
N ARG A 137 -7.48 4.17 19.88
CA ARG A 137 -8.50 5.22 19.94
C ARG A 137 -8.45 6.03 18.65
N ASN A 138 -9.55 6.71 18.32
CA ASN A 138 -9.60 7.60 17.16
C ASN A 138 -8.55 8.72 17.22
N SER A 139 -8.14 9.15 18.42
CA SER A 139 -7.09 10.16 18.62
C SER A 139 -5.69 9.68 18.26
N ASP A 140 -5.46 8.37 18.27
CA ASP A 140 -4.14 7.76 18.20
C ASP A 140 -3.79 7.36 16.76
N ILE A 141 -4.67 7.66 15.81
CA ILE A 141 -4.57 7.24 14.41
C ILE A 141 -4.91 8.35 13.42
N ARG A 142 -4.12 8.46 12.35
CA ARG A 142 -4.39 9.31 11.19
C ARG A 142 -4.33 8.50 9.91
N VAL A 143 -5.33 8.60 9.04
CA VAL A 143 -5.26 8.01 7.70
C VAL A 143 -4.40 8.90 6.81
N LEU A 144 -3.43 8.31 6.12
CA LEU A 144 -2.55 9.00 5.17
C LEU A 144 -2.98 8.79 3.72
N GLY A 145 -3.61 7.65 3.43
CA GLY A 145 -4.14 7.35 2.12
C GLY A 145 -4.61 5.92 1.95
N LEU A 146 -5.18 5.66 0.77
CA LEU A 146 -5.71 4.36 0.37
C LEU A 146 -4.83 3.73 -0.70
N VAL A 147 -4.67 2.40 -0.64
CA VAL A 147 -3.92 1.67 -1.66
C VAL A 147 -4.77 1.50 -2.91
N MET A 148 -4.28 2.06 -4.01
CA MET A 148 -4.91 2.02 -5.34
C MET A 148 -4.24 1.03 -6.28
N GLY A 149 -3.00 0.64 -5.97
CA GLY A 149 -2.21 -0.19 -6.86
C GLY A 149 -1.00 -0.84 -6.20
N VAL A 150 -0.46 -1.85 -6.87
CA VAL A 150 0.78 -2.53 -6.50
C VAL A 150 1.67 -2.63 -7.74
N ALA A 151 2.93 -2.25 -7.60
CA ALA A 151 3.99 -2.53 -8.56
C ALA A 151 4.92 -3.59 -7.96
N ARG A 152 5.06 -4.72 -8.68
CA ARG A 152 5.87 -5.86 -8.26
C ARG A 152 7.00 -6.08 -9.24
N ARG A 153 8.19 -6.36 -8.72
CA ARG A 153 9.30 -6.86 -9.54
C ARG A 153 9.03 -8.32 -9.89
N ALA A 154 8.84 -8.61 -11.17
CA ALA A 154 8.86 -9.97 -11.67
C ALA A 154 10.30 -10.32 -12.07
N GLU A 155 10.87 -11.33 -11.41
CA GLU A 155 12.07 -11.99 -11.94
C GLU A 155 11.61 -13.03 -12.97
N MET A 156 11.96 -12.79 -14.23
CA MET A 156 11.82 -13.80 -15.28
C MET A 156 13.00 -14.77 -15.12
N ALA A 157 12.74 -15.98 -14.60
CA ALA A 157 13.69 -17.07 -14.74
C ALA A 157 13.80 -17.42 -16.24
N ALA A 158 14.99 -17.24 -16.80
CA ALA A 158 15.32 -17.66 -18.16
C ALA A 158 15.41 -19.19 -18.25
#